data_AF-A0A534HP61-F1
#
_entry.id   AF-A0A534HP61-F1
#
_cell.length_a   1.000
_cell.length_b   1.000
_cell.length_c   1.000
_cell.angle_alpha   90.00
_cell.angle_beta   90.00
_cell.angle_gamma   90.00
#
_symmetry.space_group_name_H-M   'P 1'
#
loop_
_entity.id
_entity.type
_entity.pdbx_description
1 polymer ?
#
loop_
_entity_poly.entity_id
_entity_poly.type
_entity_poly.pdbx_seq_one_letter_code
_entity_poly.pdbx_strand_id
1 'polypeptide(L)' 'MITTVVAITSTFLAGSFGAAAVASLILFLIIRELTSAHAEETGSLRSKVLSHSLLIPITPLLVVFAFIVAVKVIEVL' A
#
# COMPACT_ATOMS: atom_id res chain seq x y z
N MET A 1 15.33 -12.32 -29.40
CA MET A 1 14.07 -12.84 -28.81
C MET A 1 14.19 -13.11 -27.31
N ILE A 2 15.37 -13.37 -26.74
CA ILE A 2 15.52 -13.58 -25.27
C ILE A 2 15.24 -12.30 -24.45
N THR A 3 15.70 -11.14 -24.92
CA THR A 3 15.56 -9.85 -24.23
C THR A 3 14.12 -9.35 -24.18
N THR A 4 13.34 -9.60 -25.23
CA THR A 4 11.91 -9.26 -25.28
C THR A 4 11.10 -10.09 -24.31
N VAL A 5 11.43 -11.38 -24.14
CA VAL A 5 10.76 -12.25 -23.16
C VAL A 5 11.06 -11.76 -21.74
N VAL A 6 12.33 -11.47 -21.44
CA VAL A 6 12.73 -10.95 -20.13
C VAL A 6 12.03 -9.61 -19.81
N ALA A 7 11.93 -8.70 -20.77
CA ALA A 7 11.25 -7.41 -20.59
C ALA A 7 9.74 -7.56 -20.33
N ILE A 8 9.07 -8.48 -21.03
CA ILE A 8 7.64 -8.73 -20.82
C ILE A 8 7.42 -9.36 -19.45
N THR A 9 8.24 -10.35 -19.07
CA THR A 9 8.15 -11.01 -17.77
C THR A 9 8.44 -10.04 -16.61
N SER A 10 9.43 -9.15 -16.74
CA SER A 10 9.76 -8.17 -15.71
C SER A 10 8.66 -7.11 -15.54
N THR A 11 8.08 -6.65 -16.64
CA THR A 11 6.96 -5.69 -16.62
C THR A 11 5.71 -6.31 -16.00
N PHE A 12 5.41 -7.56 -16.33
CA PHE A 12 4.29 -8.29 -15.76
C PHE A 12 4.44 -8.51 -14.25
N LEU A 13 5.64 -8.90 -13.81
CA LEU A 13 5.95 -9.04 -12.38
C LEU A 13 5.85 -7.70 -11.65
N ALA A 14 6.44 -6.63 -12.19
CA ALA A 14 6.37 -5.30 -11.59
C ALA A 14 4.92 -4.78 -11.49
N GLY A 15 4.12 -4.97 -12.54
CA GLY A 15 2.71 -4.58 -12.56
C GLY A 15 1.87 -5.36 -11.55
N SER A 16 2.10 -6.67 -11.42
CA SER A 16 1.37 -7.51 -10.46
C SER A 16 1.71 -7.19 -9.01
N PHE A 17 2.98 -6.92 -8.68
CA PHE A 17 3.37 -6.43 -7.36
C PHE A 17 2.77 -5.06 -7.04
N GLY A 18 2.74 -4.14 -8.02
CA GLY A 18 2.08 -2.85 -7.87
C GLY A 18 0.58 -2.98 -7.60
N ALA A 19 -0.11 -3.80 -8.38
CA ALA A 19 -1.54 -4.05 -8.22
C ALA A 19 -1.87 -4.71 -6.86
N ALA A 20 -1.09 -5.70 -6.44
CA ALA A 20 -1.28 -6.37 -5.15
C ALA A 20 -1.07 -5.41 -3.96
N ALA A 21 -0.09 -4.51 -4.05
CA ALA A 21 0.17 -3.51 -3.03
C ALA A 21 -0.98 -2.48 -2.93
N VAL A 22 -1.47 -1.98 -4.07
CA VAL A 22 -2.63 -1.06 -4.11
C VAL A 22 -3.88 -1.74 -3.54
N ALA A 23 -4.16 -2.99 -3.93
CA ALA A 23 -5.28 -3.75 -3.39
C ALA A 23 -5.17 -3.93 -1.86
N SER A 24 -3.96 -4.20 -1.35
CA SER A 24 -3.71 -4.33 0.08
C SER A 24 -3.91 -3.01 0.84
N LEU A 25 -3.45 -1.89 0.26
CA LEU A 25 -3.67 -0.55 0.83
C LEU A 25 -5.16 -0.20 0.86
N ILE A 26 -5.90 -0.47 -0.21
CA ILE A 26 -7.35 -0.22 -0.26
C ILE A 26 -8.06 -1.06 0.80
N LEU A 27 -7.78 -2.36 0.89
CA LEU A 27 -8.38 -3.24 1.90
C LEU A 27 -8.06 -2.75 3.33
N PHE A 28 -6.82 -2.34 3.57
CA PHE A 28 -6.40 -1.79 4.85
C PHE A 28 -7.15 -0.49 5.19
N LEU A 29 -7.28 0.44 4.23
CA LEU A 29 -8.02 1.68 4.41
C LEU A 29 -9.51 1.43 4.67
N ILE A 30 -10.12 0.46 3.98
CA ILE A 30 -11.50 0.04 4.21
C ILE A 30 -11.66 -0.47 5.64
N ILE A 31 -10.79 -1.40 6.08
CA ILE A 31 -10.84 -1.93 7.45
C ILE A 31 -10.64 -0.80 8.48
N ARG A 32 -9.71 0.12 8.22
CA ARG A 32 -9.47 1.29 9.07
C ARG A 32 -10.71 2.16 9.17
N GLU A 33 -11.36 2.45 8.04
CA GLU A 33 -12.54 3.32 7.99
C GLU A 33 -13.73 2.68 8.70
N LEU A 34 -13.97 1.38 8.48
CA LEU A 34 -15.00 0.62 9.18
C LEU A 34 -14.73 0.56 10.70
N THR A 35 -13.47 0.36 11.09
CA THR A 35 -13.06 0.37 12.51
C THR A 35 -13.18 1.76 13.13
N SER A 36 -12.85 2.81 12.37
CA SER A 36 -12.95 4.22 12.80
C SER A 36 -14.40 4.64 12.97
N ALA A 37 -15.27 4.31 12.01
CA ALA A 37 -16.71 4.58 12.09
C ALA A 37 -17.36 3.87 13.28
N HIS A 38 -16.98 2.60 13.54
CA HIS A 38 -17.44 1.87 14.72
C HIS A 38 -16.92 2.48 16.04
N ALA A 39 -15.72 3.06 16.02
CA ALA A 39 -15.14 3.73 17.18
C ALA A 39 -15.79 5.10 17.47
N GLU A 40 -16.27 5.82 16.45
CA GLU A 40 -17.05 7.06 16.61
C GLU A 40 -18.44 6.78 17.20
N GLU A 41 -19.09 5.68 16.84
CA GLU A 41 -20.38 5.25 17.41
C GLU A 41 -20.28 4.92 18.91
N THR A 42 -19.10 4.51 19.39
CA THR A 42 -18.88 4.00 20.76
C THR A 42 -18.36 5.07 21.75
N GLY A 43 -18.14 6.33 21.32
CA GLY A 43 -17.90 7.46 22.22
C GLY A 43 -16.69 7.37 23.17
N SER A 44 -15.66 6.58 22.84
CA SER A 44 -14.53 6.31 23.74
C SER A 44 -13.23 7.00 23.30
N LEU A 45 -12.65 7.80 24.20
CA LEU A 45 -11.37 8.51 24.09
C LEU A 45 -10.17 7.64 23.65
N ARG A 46 -10.32 6.31 23.64
CA ARG A 46 -9.34 5.33 23.15
C ARG A 46 -9.18 5.33 21.62
N SER A 47 -10.21 5.78 20.89
CA SER A 47 -10.23 5.88 19.41
C SER A 47 -9.11 6.78 18.86
N LYS A 48 -8.88 7.94 19.51
CA LYS A 48 -7.88 8.92 19.06
C LYS A 48 -6.44 8.40 19.12
N VAL A 49 -6.15 7.53 20.09
CA VAL A 49 -4.84 6.88 20.24
C VAL A 49 -4.66 5.75 19.22
N LEU A 50 -5.74 5.04 18.88
CA LEU A 50 -5.70 3.96 17.90
C LEU A 50 -5.54 4.47 16.46
N SER A 51 -6.21 5.57 16.10
CA SER A 51 -6.02 6.25 14.81
C SER A 51 -4.58 6.77 14.63
N HIS A 52 -3.95 7.22 15.72
CA HIS A 52 -2.54 7.63 15.70
C HIS A 52 -1.58 6.43 15.62
N SER A 53 -1.92 5.31 16.27
CA SER A 53 -1.17 4.05 16.19
C SER A 53 -1.26 3.38 14.81
N LEU A 54 -2.36 3.58 14.08
CA LEU A 54 -2.59 3.02 12.73
C LEU A 54 -2.00 3.87 11.60
N LEU A 55 -1.67 5.14 11.85
CA LEU A 55 -0.81 5.93 10.96
C LEU A 55 0.61 5.36 10.91
N ILE A 56 1.10 4.82 12.03
CA ILE A 56 2.45 4.24 12.16
C ILE A 56 2.71 3.07 11.18
N PRO A 57 1.79 2.13 10.90
CA PRO A 57 1.99 1.09 9.89
C PRO A 57 1.71 1.54 8.44
N ILE A 58 0.88 2.55 8.20
CA ILE A 58 0.62 3.07 6.83
C ILE A 58 1.88 3.76 6.28
N THR A 59 2.54 4.59 7.09
CA THR A 59 3.72 5.35 6.67
C THR A 59 4.86 4.48 6.11
N PRO A 60 5.33 3.42 6.79
CA PRO A 60 6.38 2.55 6.25
C PRO A 60 5.92 1.79 5.00
N LEU A 61 4.64 1.40 4.90
CA LEU A 61 4.11 0.69 3.73
C LEU A 61 4.06 1.61 2.49
N LEU A 62 3.66 2.87 2.67
CA LEU A 62 3.73 3.91 1.64
C LEU A 62 5.17 4.24 1.25
N VAL A 63 6.10 4.27 2.21
CA VAL A 63 7.52 4.49 1.94
C VAL A 63 8.09 3.33 1.08
N VAL A 64 7.77 2.08 1.42
CA VAL A 64 8.18 0.91 0.63
C VAL A 64 7.57 0.96 -0.78
N PHE A 65 6.29 1.31 -0.91
CA PHE A 65 5.65 1.49 -2.21
C PHE A 65 6.34 2.58 -3.06
N ALA A 66 6.54 3.77 -2.49
CA ALA A 66 7.19 4.88 -3.17
C ALA A 66 8.64 4.52 -3.58
N PHE A 67 9.36 3.79 -2.74
CA PHE A 67 10.71 3.30 -3.04
C PHE A 67 10.72 2.33 -4.22
N ILE A 68 9.83 1.33 -4.23
CA ILE A 68 9.71 0.36 -5.34
C ILE A 68 9.38 1.09 -6.65
N VAL A 69 8.42 2.02 -6.61
CA VAL A 69 8.02 2.81 -7.78
C VAL A 69 9.18 3.68 -8.27
N ALA A 70 9.89 4.37 -7.37
CA ALA A 70 11.04 5.20 -7.74
C ALA A 70 12.17 4.37 -8.39
N VAL A 71 12.53 3.23 -7.80
CA VAL A 71 13.52 2.30 -8.38
C VAL A 71 13.06 1.83 -9.76
N LYS A 72 11.78 1.47 -9.91
CA LYS A 72 11.26 1.03 -11.21
C LYS A 72 11.20 2.12 -12.26
N VAL A 73 10.88 3.36 -11.88
CA VAL A 73 10.91 4.50 -12.80
C VAL A 73 12.33 4.79 -13.26
N ILE A 74 13.32 4.74 -12.36
CA ILE A 74 14.74 4.91 -12.70
C ILE A 74 15.26 3.76 -13.57
N GLU A 75 14.81 2.53 -13.36
CA GLU A 75 15.20 1.38 -14.20
C GLU A 75 14.60 1.45 -15.62
N VAL A 76 13.44 2.08 -15.77
CA VAL A 76 12.72 2.20 -17.05
C VAL A 76 13.16 3.42 -17.87
N LEU A 77 13.59 4.51 -17.22
CA LEU A 77 14.15 5.71 -17.86
C LEU A 77 15.57 5.46 -18.39
#